data_AF-A0A087SAQ5-F1
#
_entry.id   AF-A0A087SAQ5-F1
#
_cell.length_a   1.000
_cell.length_b   1.000
_cell.length_c   1.000
_cell.angle_alpha   90.00
_cell.angle_beta   90.00
_cell.angle_gamma   90.00
#
_symmetry.space_group_name_H-M   'P 1'
#
loop_
_entity.id
_entity.type
_entity.pdbx_description
1 polymer ?
#
loop_
_entity_poly.entity_id
_entity_poly.type
_entity_poly.pdbx_seq_one_letter_code
_entity_poly.pdbx_strand_id
1 'polypeptide(L)'
;MIGGMRMDLEKSRYETYDELYDYCYRVAGTVGLMSAPVMGIDTQYKGPLDPVYRAALSLGTANQLTNILRDVGEDAQQRSRVYLPLDELARFGISPGEVLEGTLARAPGQVDPRWAAFMRFQIERTRAVFSEAEGGIRQLSRDARWPVWSALILYRQILDAIEANGYDNFTRRAYVPKWRKLATLPSALVLAQAPWKTIASPGKGILAMDESNATCGKRLEGIGLENTVENRQTYRELLVTTPGLGEYISGAIMFEETLFQDTRKGTKMTEELKKQGIVPGIKVDKGCAGLDGLDVRCGEYYRAGARFAKWRSVVSIPSGPTPLAVRDCAYGLARYAALAQSAGLVPIVEPEILLDGEHDIDRTLEVASAVWAETFKYLADNNVLFEGILLKPSMVTPGADSGNPAAPEVVADYTLRLLRRRVPPAVPGIMFLSGGQSELEATLNLNAMNQSPNPWHVSFSYARALQNSVLRTWKGEEANFEAAQKALIKRAAANSTAQRGQYDPANESEEAAKGMYEKGYTY
;
A
#
# COMPACT_ATOMS: atom_id res chain seq x y z
N MET A 1 -12.23 13.48 31.46
CA MET A 1 -13.07 12.46 32.12
C MET A 1 -14.04 13.04 33.16
N ILE A 2 -13.61 13.45 34.36
CA ILE A 2 -14.54 13.84 35.46
C ILE A 2 -15.54 14.92 35.03
N GLY A 3 -15.09 15.95 34.30
CA GLY A 3 -15.99 16.97 33.76
C GLY A 3 -17.07 16.43 32.81
N GLY A 4 -16.74 15.43 31.98
CA GLY A 4 -17.72 14.78 31.08
C GLY A 4 -18.74 13.94 31.85
N MET A 5 -18.29 13.21 32.88
CA MET A 5 -19.20 12.47 33.77
C MET A 5 -20.14 13.40 34.54
N ARG A 6 -19.71 14.63 34.87
CA ARG A 6 -20.58 15.64 35.46
C ARG A 6 -21.60 16.18 34.45
N MET A 7 -21.21 16.35 33.18
CA MET A 7 -22.16 16.76 32.13
C MET A 7 -23.33 15.78 32.00
N ASP A 8 -23.10 14.49 32.24
CA ASP A 8 -24.19 13.49 32.21
C ASP A 8 -25.28 13.69 33.27
N LEU A 9 -24.97 14.42 34.35
CA LEU A 9 -25.93 14.72 35.42
C LEU A 9 -26.84 15.91 35.09
N GLU A 10 -26.39 16.83 34.24
CA GLU A 10 -27.01 18.14 34.06
C GLU A 10 -27.42 18.43 32.60
N LYS A 11 -26.66 17.92 31.62
CA LYS A 11 -26.86 18.24 30.19
C LYS A 11 -27.50 17.06 29.46
N SER A 12 -28.69 17.31 28.91
CA SER A 12 -29.49 16.30 28.20
C SER A 12 -29.65 16.55 26.70
N ARG A 13 -29.29 17.74 26.22
CA ARG A 13 -29.39 18.20 24.82
C ARG A 13 -28.11 18.92 24.41
N TYR A 14 -27.79 18.90 23.11
CA TYR A 14 -26.58 19.49 22.53
C TYR A 14 -26.96 20.33 21.32
N GLU A 15 -26.73 21.63 21.38
CA GLU A 15 -27.19 22.57 20.34
C GLU A 15 -26.45 22.37 19.02
N THR A 16 -25.13 22.13 19.10
CA THR A 16 -24.24 22.01 17.94
C THR A 16 -23.36 20.77 18.01
N TYR A 17 -22.77 20.41 16.87
CA TYR A 17 -21.78 19.33 16.82
C TYR A 17 -20.56 19.62 17.69
N ASP A 18 -20.13 20.88 17.82
CA ASP A 18 -18.98 21.25 18.66
C ASP A 18 -19.24 20.94 20.14
N GLU A 19 -20.47 21.17 20.62
CA GLU A 19 -20.85 20.80 21.98
C GLU A 19 -20.86 19.27 22.18
N LEU A 20 -21.37 18.54 21.19
CA LEU A 20 -21.35 17.08 21.20
C LEU A 20 -19.90 16.56 21.17
N TYR A 21 -19.03 17.18 20.37
CA TYR A 21 -17.62 16.84 20.28
C TYR A 21 -16.91 17.06 21.62
N ASP A 22 -17.12 18.20 22.29
CA ASP A 22 -16.55 18.45 23.63
C ASP A 22 -16.99 17.38 24.64
N TYR A 23 -18.25 16.95 24.59
CA TYR A 23 -18.72 15.82 25.38
C TYR A 23 -17.98 14.52 25.03
N CYS A 24 -17.92 14.13 23.75
CA CYS A 24 -17.20 12.93 23.29
C CYS A 24 -15.72 12.96 23.67
N TYR A 25 -15.07 14.10 23.53
CA TYR A 25 -13.70 14.35 23.96
C TYR A 25 -13.56 14.07 25.46
N ARG A 26 -14.42 14.66 26.30
CA ARG A 26 -14.33 14.51 27.76
C ARG A 26 -14.61 13.10 28.25
N VAL A 27 -15.56 12.37 27.67
CA VAL A 27 -15.98 11.05 28.17
C VAL A 27 -15.18 9.90 27.57
N ALA A 28 -14.71 10.01 26.33
CA ALA A 28 -14.02 8.92 25.64
C ALA A 28 -12.68 9.32 25.02
N GLY A 29 -12.57 10.53 24.44
CA GLY A 29 -11.29 11.04 23.92
C GLY A 29 -10.20 11.08 24.99
N THR A 30 -10.52 11.57 26.20
CA THR A 30 -9.58 11.55 27.33
C THR A 30 -9.22 10.14 27.79
N VAL A 31 -10.12 9.15 27.65
CA VAL A 31 -9.80 7.74 27.95
C VAL A 31 -8.77 7.20 26.97
N GLY A 32 -8.89 7.54 25.68
CA GLY A 32 -7.88 7.25 24.67
C GLY A 32 -6.51 7.84 25.02
N LEU A 33 -6.47 9.12 25.43
CA LEU A 33 -5.24 9.79 25.87
C LEU A 33 -4.60 9.14 27.10
N MET A 34 -5.40 8.72 28.08
CA MET A 34 -4.92 8.04 29.29
C MET A 34 -4.45 6.60 29.02
N SER A 35 -5.06 5.94 28.03
CA SER A 35 -4.74 4.55 27.68
C SER A 35 -3.49 4.43 26.80
N ALA A 36 -3.22 5.42 25.94
CA ALA A 36 -2.05 5.44 25.06
C ALA A 36 -0.70 5.20 25.78
N PRO A 37 -0.36 5.88 26.91
CA PRO A 37 0.90 5.62 27.61
C PRO A 37 0.93 4.25 28.30
N VAL A 38 -0.22 3.71 28.74
CA VAL A 38 -0.32 2.38 29.35
C VAL A 38 -0.10 1.28 28.30
N MET A 39 -0.69 1.46 27.12
CA MET A 39 -0.49 0.60 25.97
C MET A 39 0.94 0.68 25.43
N GLY A 40 1.65 1.77 25.70
CA GLY A 40 3.02 2.00 25.29
C GLY A 40 3.14 2.35 23.80
N ILE A 41 4.24 3.04 23.49
CA ILE A 41 4.66 3.34 22.11
C ILE A 41 5.77 2.34 21.76
N ASP A 42 5.77 1.85 20.52
CA ASP A 42 6.81 0.93 20.10
C ASP A 42 8.19 1.61 20.11
N THR A 43 9.18 0.85 20.55
CA THR A 43 10.55 1.30 20.77
C THR A 43 11.26 1.76 19.48
N GLN A 44 10.79 1.30 18.33
CA GLN A 44 11.28 1.68 17.00
C GLN A 44 10.75 3.04 16.53
N TYR A 45 9.68 3.56 17.12
CA TYR A 45 9.18 4.90 16.77
C TYR A 45 10.10 5.99 17.33
N LYS A 46 10.54 6.89 16.45
CA LYS A 46 11.36 8.08 16.81
C LYS A 46 10.70 9.40 16.40
N GLY A 47 9.46 9.37 15.91
CA GLY A 47 8.72 10.55 15.49
C GLY A 47 8.08 11.33 16.65
N PRO A 48 7.44 12.46 16.36
CA PRO A 48 6.73 13.25 17.36
C PRO A 48 5.55 12.44 17.94
N LEU A 49 5.28 12.57 19.24
CA LEU A 49 4.19 11.84 19.88
C LEU A 49 2.81 12.46 19.64
N ASP A 50 2.74 13.76 19.30
CA ASP A 50 1.47 14.49 19.12
C ASP A 50 0.51 13.81 18.13
N PRO A 51 0.94 13.31 16.94
CA PRO A 51 0.05 12.60 16.03
C PRO A 51 -0.48 11.28 16.61
N VAL A 52 0.32 10.59 17.46
CA VAL A 52 -0.09 9.33 18.09
C VAL A 52 -1.18 9.60 19.13
N TYR A 53 -1.00 10.63 19.96
CA TYR A 53 -2.01 11.04 20.93
C TYR A 53 -3.28 11.58 20.26
N ARG A 54 -3.15 12.31 19.14
CA ARG A 54 -4.30 12.76 18.34
C ARG A 54 -5.10 11.58 17.78
N ALA A 55 -4.42 10.55 17.29
CA ALA A 55 -5.08 9.33 16.81
C ALA A 55 -5.77 8.57 17.95
N ALA A 56 -5.15 8.47 19.14
CA ALA A 56 -5.78 7.86 20.32
C ALA A 56 -7.04 8.62 20.78
N LEU A 57 -7.00 9.96 20.75
CA LEU A 57 -8.15 10.82 21.00
C LEU A 57 -9.25 10.60 19.97
N SER A 58 -8.88 10.51 18.69
CA SER A 58 -9.82 10.28 17.58
C SER A 58 -10.51 8.93 17.73
N LEU A 59 -9.79 7.88 18.11
CA LEU A 59 -10.36 6.56 18.38
C LEU A 59 -11.41 6.60 19.50
N GLY A 60 -11.08 7.24 20.62
CA GLY A 60 -12.01 7.41 21.73
C GLY A 60 -13.26 8.17 21.31
N THR A 61 -13.09 9.25 20.56
CA THR A 61 -14.19 10.08 20.04
C THR A 61 -15.08 9.29 19.09
N ALA A 62 -14.51 8.56 18.12
CA ALA A 62 -15.24 7.74 17.16
C ALA A 62 -16.04 6.63 17.84
N ASN A 63 -15.48 5.99 18.87
CA ASN A 63 -16.19 4.98 19.66
C ASN A 63 -17.42 5.59 20.36
N GLN A 64 -17.29 6.80 20.91
CA GLN A 64 -18.42 7.45 21.58
C GLN A 64 -19.49 7.93 20.60
N LEU A 65 -19.11 8.49 19.46
CA LEU A 65 -20.05 8.81 18.39
C LEU A 65 -20.82 7.56 17.94
N THR A 66 -20.13 6.43 17.79
CA THR A 66 -20.76 5.14 17.46
C THR A 66 -21.75 4.70 18.55
N ASN A 67 -21.43 4.86 19.83
CA ASN A 67 -22.35 4.55 20.93
C ASN A 67 -23.63 5.39 20.84
N ILE A 68 -23.48 6.70 20.61
CA ILE A 68 -24.61 7.64 20.47
C ILE A 68 -25.49 7.25 19.28
N LEU A 69 -24.90 6.92 18.13
CA LEU A 69 -25.65 6.50 16.95
C LEU A 69 -26.32 5.14 17.11
N ARG A 70 -25.77 4.24 17.91
CA ARG A 70 -26.34 2.91 18.18
C ARG A 70 -27.49 2.95 19.18
N ASP A 71 -27.41 3.82 20.18
CA ASP A 71 -28.23 3.77 21.39
C ASP A 71 -29.34 4.86 21.44
N VAL A 72 -29.66 5.50 20.30
CA VAL A 72 -30.67 6.58 20.20
C VAL A 72 -32.00 6.22 20.88
N GLY A 73 -32.59 5.06 20.57
CA GLY A 73 -33.86 4.65 21.16
C GLY A 73 -33.80 4.45 22.67
N GLU A 74 -32.72 3.83 23.17
CA GLU A 74 -32.51 3.62 24.61
C GLU A 74 -32.37 4.97 25.33
N ASP A 75 -31.57 5.88 24.80
CA ASP A 75 -31.33 7.20 25.37
C ASP A 75 -32.58 8.08 25.36
N ALA A 76 -33.36 8.05 24.28
CA ALA A 76 -34.62 8.77 24.16
C ALA A 76 -35.68 8.24 25.14
N GLN A 77 -35.95 6.92 25.10
CA GLN A 77 -37.08 6.33 25.82
C GLN A 77 -36.80 6.15 27.32
N GLN A 78 -35.58 5.73 27.69
CA GLN A 78 -35.27 5.37 29.09
C GLN A 78 -34.67 6.54 29.86
N ARG A 79 -34.03 7.48 29.18
CA ARG A 79 -33.27 8.57 29.82
C ARG A 79 -33.78 9.96 29.46
N SER A 80 -34.71 10.08 28.51
CA SER A 80 -35.17 11.36 27.97
C SER A 80 -33.99 12.24 27.50
N ARG A 81 -32.98 11.63 26.86
CA ARG A 81 -31.76 12.30 26.37
C ARG A 81 -31.70 12.29 24.84
N VAL A 82 -31.18 13.37 24.27
CA VAL A 82 -30.86 13.48 22.83
C VAL A 82 -29.44 14.02 22.73
N TYR A 83 -28.50 13.14 22.41
CA TYR A 83 -27.10 13.52 22.21
C TYR A 83 -26.83 14.14 20.83
N LEU A 84 -27.70 13.85 19.85
CA LEU A 84 -27.55 14.29 18.48
C LEU A 84 -27.66 15.82 18.39
N PRO A 85 -26.84 16.50 17.55
CA PRO A 85 -26.84 17.96 17.46
C PRO A 85 -28.17 18.52 16.98
N LEU A 86 -28.75 19.46 17.74
CA LEU A 86 -30.09 19.99 17.44
C LEU A 86 -30.12 20.83 16.15
N ASP A 87 -29.08 21.63 15.90
CA ASP A 87 -28.97 22.42 14.68
C ASP A 87 -28.92 21.53 13.42
N GLU A 88 -28.21 20.41 13.50
CA GLU A 88 -28.12 19.44 12.41
C GLU A 88 -29.42 18.67 12.24
N LEU A 89 -30.09 18.24 13.32
CA LEU A 89 -31.43 17.66 13.22
C LEU A 89 -32.39 18.62 12.50
N ALA A 90 -32.37 19.90 12.87
CA ALA A 90 -33.19 20.93 12.23
C ALA A 90 -32.87 21.11 10.73
N ARG A 91 -31.60 21.00 10.31
CA ARG A 91 -31.21 21.04 8.87
C ARG A 91 -31.83 19.90 8.06
N PHE A 92 -32.07 18.75 8.67
CA PHE A 92 -32.77 17.63 8.05
C PHE A 92 -34.30 17.68 8.28
N GLY A 93 -34.80 18.75 8.89
CA GLY A 93 -36.21 18.96 9.17
C GLY A 93 -36.75 18.02 10.25
N ILE A 94 -35.92 17.66 11.24
CA ILE A 94 -36.27 16.76 12.34
C ILE A 94 -36.27 17.54 13.65
N SER A 95 -37.36 17.43 14.41
CA SER A 95 -37.46 18.02 15.74
C SER A 95 -36.90 17.08 16.83
N PRO A 96 -36.41 17.61 17.95
CA PRO A 96 -35.98 16.78 19.08
C PRO A 96 -37.14 15.97 19.69
N GLY A 97 -38.37 16.49 19.60
CA GLY A 97 -39.58 15.80 20.04
C GLY A 97 -39.85 14.52 19.24
N GLU A 98 -39.71 14.58 17.91
CA GLU A 98 -39.83 13.39 17.04
C GLU A 98 -38.85 12.26 17.41
N VAL A 99 -37.63 12.64 17.85
CA VAL A 99 -36.62 11.67 18.33
C VAL A 99 -37.02 11.08 19.68
N LEU A 100 -37.47 11.92 20.63
CA LEU A 100 -37.85 11.48 21.98
C LEU A 100 -39.08 10.57 21.98
N GLU A 101 -40.07 10.91 21.17
CA GLU A 101 -41.30 10.14 21.01
C GLU A 101 -41.11 8.90 20.13
N GLY A 102 -39.96 8.81 19.43
CA GLY A 102 -39.64 7.69 18.53
C GLY A 102 -40.52 7.64 17.28
N THR A 103 -41.18 8.74 16.91
CA THR A 103 -42.13 8.80 15.77
C THR A 103 -41.46 8.66 14.41
N LEU A 104 -40.13 8.76 14.36
CA LEU A 104 -39.31 8.54 13.18
C LEU A 104 -39.16 7.06 12.80
N ALA A 105 -39.50 6.12 13.70
CA ALA A 105 -39.58 4.70 13.40
C ALA A 105 -41.04 4.29 13.19
N ARG A 106 -41.42 4.03 11.93
CA ARG A 106 -42.82 3.71 11.57
C ARG A 106 -43.14 2.23 11.76
N ALA A 107 -42.17 1.38 11.46
CA ALA A 107 -42.18 -0.07 11.68
C ALA A 107 -40.73 -0.57 11.80
N PRO A 108 -40.48 -1.77 12.33
CA PRO A 108 -39.12 -2.33 12.41
C PRO A 108 -38.42 -2.31 11.05
N GLY A 109 -37.28 -1.61 10.97
CA GLY A 109 -36.50 -1.44 9.73
C GLY A 109 -37.09 -0.44 8.72
N GLN A 110 -38.15 0.28 9.07
CA GLN A 110 -38.76 1.34 8.26
C GLN A 110 -38.76 2.66 9.05
N VAL A 111 -37.77 3.49 8.76
CA VAL A 111 -37.61 4.82 9.36
C VAL A 111 -38.01 5.92 8.38
N ASP A 112 -38.25 7.12 8.91
CA ASP A 112 -38.46 8.32 8.11
C ASP A 112 -37.25 8.58 7.17
N PRO A 113 -37.46 8.91 5.89
CA PRO A 113 -36.36 9.20 4.96
C PRO A 113 -35.44 10.33 5.44
N ARG A 114 -35.96 11.34 6.16
CA ARG A 114 -35.17 12.41 6.77
C ARG A 114 -34.19 11.84 7.80
N TRP A 115 -34.66 10.90 8.61
CA TRP A 115 -33.83 10.23 9.62
C TRP A 115 -32.73 9.38 8.97
N ALA A 116 -33.07 8.58 7.96
CA ALA A 116 -32.08 7.80 7.23
C ALA A 116 -30.97 8.67 6.62
N ALA A 117 -31.34 9.84 6.06
CA ALA A 117 -30.38 10.80 5.51
C ALA A 117 -29.49 11.42 6.61
N PHE A 118 -30.07 11.82 7.73
CA PHE A 118 -29.34 12.33 8.89
C PHE A 118 -28.37 11.29 9.46
N MET A 119 -28.82 10.03 9.63
CA MET A 119 -27.98 8.94 10.13
C MET A 119 -26.81 8.64 9.19
N ARG A 120 -27.04 8.64 7.87
CA ARG A 120 -25.96 8.49 6.88
C ARG A 120 -24.90 9.57 7.03
N PHE A 121 -25.31 10.83 7.16
CA PHE A 121 -24.42 11.96 7.38
C PHE A 121 -23.56 11.81 8.65
N GLN A 122 -24.15 11.38 9.77
CA GLN A 122 -23.39 11.16 11.01
C GLN A 122 -22.48 9.93 10.95
N ILE A 123 -22.90 8.86 10.27
CA ILE A 123 -22.09 7.65 10.08
C ILE A 123 -20.86 7.96 9.22
N GLU A 124 -21.03 8.73 8.14
CA GLU A 124 -19.94 9.16 7.28
C GLU A 124 -18.90 9.98 8.05
N ARG A 125 -19.36 10.96 8.85
CA ARG A 125 -18.51 11.70 9.79
C ARG A 125 -17.77 10.77 10.75
N THR A 126 -18.47 9.83 11.37
CA THR A 126 -17.86 8.91 12.34
C THR A 126 -16.80 8.02 11.69
N ARG A 127 -17.04 7.56 10.45
CA ARG A 127 -16.07 6.80 9.66
C ARG A 127 -14.82 7.64 9.32
N ALA A 128 -14.98 8.93 9.02
CA ALA A 128 -13.85 9.82 8.82
C ALA A 128 -12.96 9.94 10.08
N VAL A 129 -13.57 10.08 11.26
CA VAL A 129 -12.84 10.11 12.54
C VAL A 129 -12.13 8.76 12.82
N PHE A 130 -12.74 7.62 12.46
CA PHE A 130 -12.04 6.32 12.52
C PHE A 130 -10.81 6.27 11.61
N SER A 131 -10.92 6.79 10.38
CA SER A 131 -9.78 6.85 9.46
C SER A 131 -8.62 7.69 9.99
N GLU A 132 -8.90 8.79 10.72
CA GLU A 132 -7.86 9.56 11.42
C GLU A 132 -7.18 8.76 12.54
N ALA A 133 -7.94 7.90 13.24
CA ALA A 133 -7.43 7.07 14.32
C ALA A 133 -6.48 5.95 13.85
N GLU A 134 -6.71 5.38 12.67
CA GLU A 134 -5.97 4.22 12.13
C GLU A 134 -4.45 4.46 12.07
N GLY A 135 -4.03 5.68 11.72
CA GLY A 135 -2.62 6.04 11.58
C GLY A 135 -1.81 5.90 12.87
N GLY A 136 -2.42 6.14 14.03
CA GLY A 136 -1.72 6.07 15.31
C GLY A 136 -1.61 4.67 15.90
N ILE A 137 -2.50 3.74 15.53
CA ILE A 137 -2.52 2.38 16.08
C ILE A 137 -1.21 1.66 15.78
N ARG A 138 -0.65 1.87 14.58
CA ARG A 138 0.64 1.27 14.18
C ARG A 138 1.80 1.74 15.05
N GLN A 139 1.68 2.88 15.72
CA GLN A 139 2.74 3.46 16.55
C GLN A 139 2.72 2.93 17.98
N LEU A 140 1.62 2.30 18.39
CA LEU A 140 1.54 1.64 19.69
C LEU A 140 2.50 0.44 19.76
N SER A 141 2.83 0.04 20.99
CA SER A 141 3.60 -1.17 21.25
C SER A 141 2.97 -2.37 20.54
N ARG A 142 3.81 -3.31 20.12
CA ARG A 142 3.39 -4.47 19.33
C ARG A 142 2.23 -5.24 19.97
N ASP A 143 2.25 -5.39 21.29
CA ASP A 143 1.26 -6.16 22.04
C ASP A 143 -0.09 -5.42 22.14
N ALA A 144 -0.07 -4.09 22.09
CA ALA A 144 -1.27 -3.27 22.14
C ALA A 144 -2.01 -3.17 20.80
N ARG A 145 -1.32 -3.35 19.65
CA ARG A 145 -1.92 -3.14 18.33
C ARG A 145 -3.10 -4.03 18.03
N TRP A 146 -2.99 -5.33 18.33
CA TRP A 146 -4.01 -6.29 17.96
C TRP A 146 -5.34 -6.08 18.70
N PRO A 147 -5.35 -5.87 20.04
CA PRO A 147 -6.56 -5.46 20.75
C PRO A 147 -7.16 -4.16 20.22
N VAL A 148 -6.33 -3.15 19.91
CA VAL A 148 -6.79 -1.83 19.47
C VAL A 148 -7.37 -1.88 18.05
N TRP A 149 -6.71 -2.58 17.12
CA TRP A 149 -7.27 -2.86 15.78
C TRP A 149 -8.57 -3.65 15.86
N SER A 150 -8.63 -4.66 16.72
CA SER A 150 -9.84 -5.45 16.93
C SER A 150 -11.00 -4.56 17.41
N ALA A 151 -10.74 -3.69 18.40
CA ALA A 151 -11.74 -2.74 18.89
C ALA A 151 -12.19 -1.78 17.77
N LEU A 152 -11.27 -1.17 17.03
CA LEU A 152 -11.60 -0.27 15.92
C LEU A 152 -12.51 -0.94 14.90
N ILE A 153 -12.14 -2.13 14.42
CA ILE A 153 -12.92 -2.82 13.38
C ILE A 153 -14.30 -3.21 13.91
N LEU A 154 -14.37 -3.70 15.15
CA LEU A 154 -15.65 -4.05 15.78
C LEU A 154 -16.59 -2.85 15.91
N TYR A 155 -16.08 -1.67 16.27
CA TYR A 155 -16.91 -0.47 16.33
C TYR A 155 -17.35 0.00 14.95
N ARG A 156 -16.49 -0.06 13.93
CA ARG A 156 -16.90 0.22 12.54
C ARG A 156 -18.02 -0.71 12.07
N GLN A 157 -17.96 -2.00 12.42
CA GLN A 157 -19.01 -2.97 12.09
C GLN A 157 -20.34 -2.71 12.81
N ILE A 158 -20.36 -1.94 13.90
CA ILE A 158 -21.62 -1.48 14.51
C ILE A 158 -22.29 -0.47 13.58
N LEU A 159 -21.53 0.44 12.95
CA LEU A 159 -22.07 1.37 11.95
C LEU A 159 -22.66 0.61 10.76
N ASP A 160 -21.95 -0.43 10.28
CA ASP A 160 -22.46 -1.30 9.21
C ASP A 160 -23.75 -2.02 9.64
N ALA A 161 -23.89 -2.38 10.92
CA ALA A 161 -25.10 -3.00 11.44
C ALA A 161 -26.28 -2.00 11.55
N ILE A 162 -26.02 -0.72 11.80
CA ILE A 162 -27.02 0.35 11.72
C ILE A 162 -27.47 0.54 10.26
N GLU A 163 -26.55 0.51 9.30
CA GLU A 163 -26.93 0.60 7.88
C GLU A 163 -27.75 -0.63 7.43
N ALA A 164 -27.29 -1.83 7.80
CA ALA A 164 -27.92 -3.09 7.40
C ALA A 164 -29.32 -3.30 7.99
N ASN A 165 -29.67 -2.63 9.10
CA ASN A 165 -31.00 -2.67 9.68
C ASN A 165 -31.93 -1.54 9.20
N GLY A 166 -31.50 -0.77 8.19
CA GLY A 166 -32.28 0.34 7.63
C GLY A 166 -32.23 1.61 8.47
N TYR A 167 -31.17 1.82 9.26
CA TYR A 167 -30.99 2.95 10.17
C TYR A 167 -31.99 2.99 11.34
N ASP A 168 -32.63 1.86 11.65
CA ASP A 168 -33.52 1.71 12.80
C ASP A 168 -32.71 1.42 14.06
N ASN A 169 -32.38 2.48 14.78
CA ASN A 169 -31.74 2.48 16.10
C ASN A 169 -32.72 2.91 17.22
N PHE A 170 -34.02 2.98 16.91
CA PHE A 170 -35.09 3.24 17.87
C PHE A 170 -35.62 1.95 18.47
N THR A 171 -35.96 0.98 17.61
CA THR A 171 -36.60 -0.27 18.03
C THR A 171 -35.60 -1.41 18.18
N ARG A 172 -34.49 -1.35 17.42
CA ARG A 172 -33.50 -2.42 17.37
C ARG A 172 -32.09 -1.87 17.57
N ARG A 173 -31.48 -2.25 18.70
CA ARG A 173 -30.07 -1.94 18.95
C ARG A 173 -29.16 -2.66 17.94
N ALA A 174 -28.27 -1.92 17.29
CA ALA A 174 -27.28 -2.49 16.39
C ALA A 174 -26.12 -3.13 17.16
N TYR A 175 -25.76 -4.38 16.86
CA TYR A 175 -24.61 -5.04 17.48
C TYR A 175 -23.95 -6.04 16.53
N VAL A 176 -22.66 -6.30 16.78
CA VAL A 176 -21.90 -7.30 16.04
C VAL A 176 -22.09 -8.68 16.69
N PRO A 177 -22.62 -9.70 15.99
CA PRO A 177 -22.80 -11.04 16.55
C PRO A 177 -21.45 -11.74 16.81
N LYS A 178 -21.44 -12.68 17.77
CA LYS A 178 -20.20 -13.32 18.26
C LYS A 178 -19.32 -13.91 17.16
N TRP A 179 -19.91 -14.54 16.14
CA TRP A 179 -19.16 -15.14 15.04
C TRP A 179 -18.45 -14.09 14.17
N ARG A 180 -19.05 -12.91 13.92
CA ARG A 180 -18.38 -11.80 13.22
C ARG A 180 -17.25 -11.23 14.05
N LYS A 181 -17.42 -11.17 15.38
CA LYS A 181 -16.33 -10.76 16.28
C LYS A 181 -15.12 -11.68 16.14
N LEU A 182 -15.35 -13.01 16.14
CA LEU A 182 -14.28 -13.99 15.96
C LEU A 182 -13.66 -13.92 14.56
N ALA A 183 -14.48 -13.78 13.51
CA ALA A 183 -14.01 -13.64 12.13
C ALA A 183 -13.17 -12.37 11.87
N THR A 184 -13.28 -11.35 12.73
CA THR A 184 -12.52 -10.10 12.63
C THR A 184 -11.08 -10.24 13.16
N LEU A 185 -10.85 -11.16 14.09
CA LEU A 185 -9.56 -11.29 14.78
C LEU A 185 -8.37 -11.57 13.85
N PRO A 186 -8.48 -12.43 12.81
CA PRO A 186 -7.39 -12.65 11.86
C PRO A 186 -7.01 -11.38 11.07
N SER A 187 -8.00 -10.65 10.54
CA SER A 187 -7.75 -9.40 9.81
C SER A 187 -7.11 -8.33 10.70
N ALA A 188 -7.59 -8.21 11.94
CA ALA A 188 -6.99 -7.33 12.94
C ALA A 188 -5.54 -7.73 13.26
N LEU A 189 -5.24 -9.03 13.32
CA LEU A 189 -3.90 -9.53 13.57
C LEU A 189 -2.95 -9.21 12.41
N VAL A 190 -3.39 -9.37 11.17
CA VAL A 190 -2.62 -9.00 9.98
C VAL A 190 -2.27 -7.51 10.00
N LEU A 191 -3.26 -6.65 10.26
CA LEU A 191 -3.05 -5.20 10.37
C LEU A 191 -2.13 -4.82 11.54
N ALA A 192 -2.23 -5.52 12.66
CA ALA A 192 -1.36 -5.31 13.82
C ALA A 192 0.09 -5.76 13.60
N GLN A 193 0.29 -6.81 12.81
CA GLN A 193 1.61 -7.35 12.48
C GLN A 193 2.24 -6.68 11.26
N ALA A 194 1.49 -5.87 10.51
CA ALA A 194 2.01 -5.10 9.39
C ALA A 194 3.22 -4.25 9.87
N PRO A 195 4.40 -4.42 9.27
CA PRO A 195 5.60 -3.74 9.74
C PRO A 195 5.49 -2.22 9.60
N TRP A 196 6.26 -1.52 10.45
CA TRP A 196 6.52 -0.07 10.50
C TRP A 196 6.69 0.63 9.16
N LYS A 197 7.14 -0.12 8.16
CA LYS A 197 7.38 0.32 6.79
C LYS A 197 6.59 -0.61 5.89
N THR A 198 5.51 -0.10 5.32
CA THR A 198 4.95 -0.71 4.11
C THR A 198 5.99 -0.59 3.01
N ILE A 199 6.11 -1.59 2.13
CA ILE A 199 7.01 -1.51 0.97
C ILE A 199 6.71 -0.23 0.15
N ALA A 200 5.44 0.18 0.11
CA ALA A 200 5.00 1.50 -0.35
C ALA A 200 5.12 2.55 0.79
N SER A 201 6.34 3.02 1.07
CA SER A 201 6.60 4.08 2.07
C SER A 201 7.02 5.38 1.38
N PRO A 202 6.58 6.57 1.84
CA PRO A 202 7.00 7.85 1.28
C PRO A 202 8.52 7.98 1.17
N GLY A 203 8.99 8.46 0.03
CA GLY A 203 10.41 8.62 -0.29
C GLY A 203 11.15 7.30 -0.54
N LYS A 204 10.46 6.15 -0.69
CA LYS A 204 11.12 4.86 -0.88
C LYS A 204 10.58 4.08 -2.06
N GLY A 205 11.45 3.24 -2.63
CA GLY A 205 11.09 2.25 -3.65
C GLY A 205 11.76 0.90 -3.43
N ILE A 206 11.72 0.06 -4.46
CA ILE A 206 12.22 -1.31 -4.43
C ILE A 206 13.47 -1.42 -5.31
N LEU A 207 14.51 -2.05 -4.77
CA LEU A 207 15.66 -2.52 -5.54
C LEU A 207 15.34 -3.90 -6.13
N ALA A 208 15.20 -4.00 -7.45
CA ALA A 208 14.99 -5.28 -8.12
C ALA A 208 16.34 -5.89 -8.51
N MET A 209 16.86 -6.82 -7.69
CA MET A 209 18.13 -7.54 -7.90
C MET A 209 17.88 -9.04 -8.10
N ASP A 210 16.76 -9.35 -8.75
CA ASP A 210 16.25 -10.68 -8.99
C ASP A 210 16.56 -11.21 -10.39
N GLU A 211 17.63 -10.70 -11.01
CA GLU A 211 18.14 -11.26 -12.24
C GLU A 211 18.44 -12.75 -12.03
N SER A 212 17.95 -13.59 -12.95
CA SER A 212 18.34 -15.00 -13.01
C SER A 212 19.85 -15.12 -13.22
N ASN A 213 20.42 -16.29 -12.95
CA ASN A 213 21.86 -16.52 -13.16
C ASN A 213 22.31 -16.18 -14.59
N ALA A 214 21.49 -16.47 -15.61
CA ALA A 214 21.77 -16.13 -16.99
C ALA A 214 21.74 -14.61 -17.23
N THR A 215 20.71 -13.93 -16.73
CA THR A 215 20.54 -12.47 -16.89
C THR A 215 21.60 -11.68 -16.13
N CYS A 216 21.96 -12.12 -14.92
CA CYS A 216 23.07 -11.57 -14.17
C CYS A 216 24.40 -11.79 -14.91
N GLY A 217 24.60 -12.97 -15.49
CA GLY A 217 25.76 -13.29 -16.33
C GLY A 217 25.99 -12.31 -17.46
N LYS A 218 24.95 -12.04 -18.27
CA LYS A 218 25.02 -11.03 -19.35
C LYS A 218 25.45 -9.65 -18.85
N ARG A 219 25.03 -9.26 -17.64
CA ARG A 219 25.43 -7.98 -17.04
C ARG A 219 26.89 -7.96 -16.58
N LEU A 220 27.38 -9.08 -16.04
CA LEU A 220 28.79 -9.25 -15.65
C LEU A 220 29.69 -9.26 -16.89
N GLU A 221 29.28 -9.98 -17.95
CA GLU A 221 29.99 -10.01 -19.23
C GLU A 221 30.12 -8.61 -19.85
N GLY A 222 29.08 -7.78 -19.71
CA GLY A 222 29.08 -6.38 -20.15
C GLY A 222 30.12 -5.48 -19.46
N ILE A 223 30.69 -5.92 -18.35
CA ILE A 223 31.83 -5.26 -17.66
C ILE A 223 33.09 -6.13 -17.67
N GLY A 224 33.14 -7.19 -18.48
CA GLY A 224 34.30 -8.05 -18.65
C GLY A 224 34.49 -9.14 -17.59
N LEU A 225 33.47 -9.46 -16.79
CA LEU A 225 33.52 -10.54 -15.80
C LEU A 225 32.82 -11.81 -16.26
N GLU A 226 33.36 -12.96 -15.83
CA GLU A 226 32.75 -14.27 -16.02
C GLU A 226 31.55 -14.47 -15.08
N ASN A 227 30.55 -15.23 -15.55
CA ASN A 227 29.36 -15.58 -14.79
C ASN A 227 29.60 -16.72 -13.76
N THR A 228 30.40 -16.45 -12.73
CA THR A 228 30.65 -17.38 -11.62
C THR A 228 29.72 -17.12 -10.43
N VAL A 229 29.57 -18.12 -9.54
CA VAL A 229 28.79 -17.97 -8.30
C VAL A 229 29.39 -16.86 -7.43
N GLU A 230 30.71 -16.80 -7.37
CA GLU A 230 31.50 -15.85 -6.58
C GLU A 230 31.32 -14.41 -7.08
N ASN A 231 31.29 -14.21 -8.40
CA ASN A 231 31.07 -12.88 -8.99
C ASN A 231 29.64 -12.41 -8.77
N ARG A 232 28.64 -13.30 -8.92
CA ARG A 232 27.24 -12.99 -8.58
C ARG A 232 27.08 -12.68 -7.09
N GLN A 233 27.70 -13.47 -6.21
CA GLN A 233 27.71 -13.24 -4.77
C GLN A 233 28.30 -11.88 -4.42
N THR A 234 29.48 -11.57 -4.95
CA THR A 234 30.19 -10.32 -4.67
C THR A 234 29.38 -9.12 -5.14
N TYR A 235 28.76 -9.23 -6.32
CA TYR A 235 27.90 -8.18 -6.83
C TYR A 235 26.66 -7.95 -5.95
N ARG A 236 25.99 -9.03 -5.50
CA ARG A 236 24.85 -8.91 -4.59
C ARG A 236 25.25 -8.39 -3.21
N GLU A 237 26.40 -8.82 -2.70
CA GLU A 237 26.97 -8.31 -1.46
C GLU A 237 27.18 -6.80 -1.53
N LEU A 238 27.76 -6.29 -2.63
CA LEU A 238 27.94 -4.86 -2.87
C LEU A 238 26.63 -4.10 -2.70
N LEU A 239 25.56 -4.58 -3.33
CA LEU A 239 24.24 -3.95 -3.25
C LEU A 239 23.68 -3.99 -1.82
N VAL A 240 23.62 -5.16 -1.17
CA VAL A 240 22.94 -5.28 0.14
C VAL A 240 23.73 -4.68 1.31
N THR A 241 25.05 -4.60 1.21
CA THR A 241 25.92 -4.00 2.22
C THR A 241 26.13 -2.49 2.03
N THR A 242 25.50 -1.88 1.02
CA THR A 242 25.60 -0.44 0.77
C THR A 242 25.11 0.35 1.99
N PRO A 243 25.96 1.14 2.67
CA PRO A 243 25.55 1.88 3.86
C PRO A 243 24.48 2.93 3.57
N GLY A 244 23.44 3.00 4.38
CA GLY A 244 22.37 4.01 4.26
C GLY A 244 21.34 3.72 3.17
N LEU A 245 21.41 2.57 2.49
CA LEU A 245 20.50 2.23 1.40
C LEU A 245 19.03 2.20 1.86
N GLY A 246 18.79 1.77 3.10
CA GLY A 246 17.47 1.70 3.71
C GLY A 246 16.76 3.04 3.92
N GLU A 247 17.43 4.18 3.70
CA GLU A 247 16.79 5.50 3.64
C GLU A 247 15.89 5.64 2.41
N TYR A 248 16.29 5.05 1.29
CA TYR A 248 15.67 5.22 -0.03
C TYR A 248 15.00 3.94 -0.54
N ILE A 249 15.40 2.78 -0.02
CA ILE A 249 14.88 1.48 -0.41
C ILE A 249 14.05 0.90 0.73
N SER A 250 12.82 0.48 0.43
CA SER A 250 11.91 -0.18 1.36
C SER A 250 11.87 -1.69 1.18
N GLY A 251 12.18 -2.20 -0.02
CA GLY A 251 12.23 -3.62 -0.31
C GLY A 251 13.30 -3.97 -1.35
N ALA A 252 13.80 -5.21 -1.31
CA ALA A 252 14.71 -5.73 -2.33
C ALA A 252 14.21 -7.09 -2.84
N ILE A 253 13.98 -7.20 -4.16
CA ILE A 253 13.58 -8.46 -4.79
C ILE A 253 14.84 -9.24 -5.13
N MET A 254 14.91 -10.49 -4.71
CA MET A 254 16.04 -11.39 -4.93
C MET A 254 15.67 -12.53 -5.86
N PHE A 255 16.71 -13.11 -6.47
CA PHE A 255 16.64 -14.43 -7.07
C PHE A 255 16.86 -15.50 -5.98
N GLU A 256 16.41 -16.72 -6.24
CA GLU A 256 16.45 -17.82 -5.27
C GLU A 256 17.86 -18.10 -4.76
N GLU A 257 18.88 -18.10 -5.64
CA GLU A 257 20.29 -18.24 -5.26
C GLU A 257 20.68 -17.23 -4.17
N THR A 258 20.33 -15.94 -4.36
CA THR A 258 20.68 -14.86 -3.44
C THR A 258 19.91 -14.91 -2.11
N LEU A 259 18.66 -15.36 -2.12
CA LEU A 259 17.84 -15.47 -0.90
C LEU A 259 18.47 -16.41 0.14
N PHE A 260 19.11 -17.48 -0.33
CA PHE A 260 19.77 -18.49 0.49
C PHE A 260 21.29 -18.31 0.59
N GLN A 261 21.84 -17.25 -0.03
CA GLN A 261 23.27 -16.97 -0.01
C GLN A 261 23.69 -16.19 1.24
N ASP A 262 24.93 -16.42 1.65
CA ASP A 262 25.64 -15.56 2.58
C ASP A 262 26.51 -14.56 1.82
N THR A 263 26.85 -13.45 2.47
CA THR A 263 27.96 -12.59 2.08
C THR A 263 29.29 -13.35 2.21
N ARG A 264 30.36 -12.84 1.60
CA ARG A 264 31.74 -13.36 1.75
C ARG A 264 32.21 -13.40 3.22
N LYS A 265 31.55 -12.63 4.10
CA LYS A 265 31.80 -12.59 5.56
C LYS A 265 30.89 -13.55 6.36
N GLY A 266 30.11 -14.41 5.71
CA GLY A 266 29.26 -15.42 6.36
C GLY A 266 27.96 -14.89 6.99
N THR A 267 27.56 -13.65 6.69
CA THR A 267 26.25 -13.12 7.09
C THR A 267 25.24 -13.32 5.98
N LYS A 268 24.03 -13.82 6.28
CA LYS A 268 22.94 -13.96 5.30
C LYS A 268 22.63 -12.63 4.60
N MET A 269 22.43 -12.67 3.28
CA MET A 269 22.04 -11.49 2.48
C MET A 269 20.75 -10.85 3.02
N THR A 270 19.78 -11.68 3.45
CA THR A 270 18.51 -11.22 4.04
C THR A 270 18.69 -10.47 5.35
N GLU A 271 19.66 -10.85 6.18
CA GLU A 271 19.92 -10.16 7.44
C GLU A 271 20.57 -8.80 7.22
N GLU A 272 21.42 -8.67 6.20
CA GLU A 272 22.00 -7.37 5.85
C GLU A 272 20.94 -6.37 5.40
N LEU A 273 19.98 -6.81 4.59
CA LEU A 273 18.81 -6.00 4.22
C LEU A 273 17.98 -5.59 5.45
N LYS A 274 17.71 -6.54 6.35
CA LYS A 274 16.91 -6.28 7.56
C LYS A 274 17.58 -5.29 8.52
N LYS A 275 18.92 -5.32 8.68
CA LYS A 275 19.66 -4.33 9.49
C LYS A 275 19.41 -2.90 9.03
N GLN A 276 19.21 -2.71 7.72
CA GLN A 276 18.90 -1.41 7.13
C GLN A 276 17.39 -1.11 7.07
N GLY A 277 16.55 -2.04 7.53
CA GLY A 277 15.09 -1.93 7.45
C GLY A 277 14.55 -2.06 6.02
N ILE A 278 15.26 -2.78 5.15
CA ILE A 278 14.82 -3.16 3.81
C ILE A 278 14.13 -4.53 3.90
N VAL A 279 12.90 -4.62 3.40
CA VAL A 279 12.13 -5.86 3.40
C VAL A 279 12.69 -6.81 2.33
N PRO A 280 13.00 -8.08 2.65
CA PRO A 280 13.39 -9.06 1.63
C PRO A 280 12.18 -9.54 0.81
N GLY A 281 12.34 -9.64 -0.49
CA GLY A 281 11.37 -10.20 -1.43
C GLY A 281 12.00 -11.20 -2.39
N ILE A 282 11.16 -11.98 -3.08
CA ILE A 282 11.61 -13.12 -3.90
C ILE A 282 10.90 -13.17 -5.25
N LYS A 283 11.65 -13.40 -6.34
CA LYS A 283 11.09 -13.79 -7.64
C LYS A 283 10.68 -15.26 -7.59
N VAL A 284 9.42 -15.56 -7.92
CA VAL A 284 8.88 -16.93 -7.81
C VAL A 284 8.45 -17.54 -9.14
N ASP A 285 8.33 -16.72 -10.18
CA ASP A 285 8.11 -17.17 -11.55
C ASP A 285 9.33 -17.93 -12.09
N LYS A 286 9.08 -18.92 -12.95
CA LYS A 286 10.09 -19.67 -13.70
C LYS A 286 9.98 -19.30 -15.19
N GLY A 287 9.97 -18.00 -15.49
CA GLY A 287 9.60 -17.48 -16.81
C GLY A 287 8.08 -17.40 -16.94
N CYS A 288 7.51 -17.87 -18.05
CA CYS A 288 6.05 -17.86 -18.27
C CYS A 288 5.29 -18.99 -17.51
N ALA A 289 5.94 -19.68 -16.58
CA ALA A 289 5.41 -20.83 -15.83
C ALA A 289 5.81 -20.76 -14.34
N GLY A 290 5.37 -21.75 -13.55
CA GLY A 290 5.83 -21.93 -12.16
C GLY A 290 4.75 -21.95 -11.08
N LEU A 291 3.49 -22.21 -11.42
CA LEU A 291 2.42 -22.33 -10.41
C LEU A 291 2.46 -23.67 -9.68
N ASP A 292 3.01 -24.71 -10.30
CA ASP A 292 3.16 -26.03 -9.69
C ASP A 292 4.07 -25.96 -8.46
N GLY A 293 3.53 -26.38 -7.30
CA GLY A 293 4.21 -26.34 -6.00
C GLY A 293 4.55 -24.93 -5.49
N LEU A 294 3.94 -23.88 -6.05
CA LEU A 294 4.22 -22.50 -5.65
C LEU A 294 3.86 -22.21 -4.19
N ASP A 295 2.78 -22.80 -3.68
CA ASP A 295 2.37 -22.71 -2.27
C ASP A 295 3.48 -23.18 -1.31
N VAL A 296 4.07 -24.35 -1.59
CA VAL A 296 5.17 -24.92 -0.81
C VAL A 296 6.40 -24.01 -0.86
N ARG A 297 6.80 -23.58 -2.06
CA ARG A 297 7.94 -22.68 -2.27
C ARG A 297 7.73 -21.34 -1.55
N CYS A 298 6.56 -20.73 -1.68
CA CYS A 298 6.22 -19.49 -0.97
C CYS A 298 6.33 -19.66 0.56
N GLY A 299 5.88 -20.79 1.11
CA GLY A 299 6.06 -21.11 2.52
C GLY A 299 7.53 -21.22 2.94
N GLU A 300 8.37 -21.84 2.11
CA GLU A 300 9.83 -21.89 2.33
C GLU A 300 10.48 -20.51 2.27
N TYR A 301 10.15 -19.70 1.27
CA TYR A 301 10.67 -18.35 1.15
C TYR A 301 10.24 -17.44 2.31
N TYR A 302 9.01 -17.60 2.81
CA TYR A 302 8.56 -16.90 4.00
C TYR A 302 9.41 -17.25 5.24
N ARG A 303 9.74 -18.54 5.43
CA ARG A 303 10.66 -19.00 6.50
C ARG A 303 12.08 -18.48 6.30
N ALA A 304 12.53 -18.37 5.05
CA ALA A 304 13.83 -17.77 4.70
C ALA A 304 13.90 -16.26 4.94
N GLY A 305 12.76 -15.60 5.19
CA GLY A 305 12.68 -14.19 5.57
C GLY A 305 12.05 -13.28 4.52
N ALA A 306 11.63 -13.81 3.38
CA ALA A 306 10.88 -13.04 2.39
C ALA A 306 9.51 -12.63 2.95
N ARG A 307 9.03 -11.45 2.57
CA ARG A 307 7.69 -10.94 2.97
C ARG A 307 6.84 -10.48 1.79
N PHE A 308 7.44 -10.46 0.60
CA PHE A 308 6.73 -10.23 -0.65
C PHE A 308 7.34 -11.07 -1.76
N ALA A 309 6.53 -11.32 -2.79
CA ALA A 309 6.95 -12.07 -3.95
C ALA A 309 6.80 -11.20 -5.20
N LYS A 310 7.44 -11.61 -6.29
CA LYS A 310 7.27 -11.02 -7.61
C LYS A 310 7.00 -12.11 -8.64
N TRP A 311 6.02 -11.88 -9.51
CA TRP A 311 5.77 -12.69 -10.69
C TRP A 311 5.65 -11.78 -11.90
N ARG A 312 6.53 -12.00 -12.88
CA ARG A 312 6.52 -11.26 -14.15
C ARG A 312 5.71 -12.01 -15.21
N SER A 313 4.83 -11.31 -15.91
CA SER A 313 4.23 -11.78 -17.16
C SER A 313 4.32 -10.68 -18.20
N VAL A 314 4.41 -11.07 -19.47
CA VAL A 314 4.73 -10.15 -20.57
C VAL A 314 3.65 -10.19 -21.63
N VAL A 315 3.37 -9.02 -22.19
CA VAL A 315 2.55 -8.87 -23.39
C VAL A 315 3.33 -8.05 -24.40
N SER A 316 3.45 -8.59 -25.62
CA SER A 316 4.19 -7.97 -26.72
C SER A 316 3.21 -7.33 -27.71
N ILE A 317 3.41 -6.05 -28.00
CA ILE A 317 2.65 -5.36 -29.05
C ILE A 317 3.05 -5.85 -30.44
N PRO A 318 4.34 -5.96 -30.81
CA PRO A 318 4.75 -6.45 -32.13
C PRO A 318 4.40 -7.91 -32.37
N SER A 319 4.44 -8.75 -31.33
CA SER A 319 4.18 -10.19 -31.46
C SER A 319 2.68 -10.53 -31.42
N GLY A 320 1.81 -9.53 -31.40
CA GLY A 320 0.36 -9.69 -31.35
C GLY A 320 -0.16 -9.81 -29.90
N PRO A 321 -0.70 -8.72 -29.32
CA PRO A 321 -1.33 -8.75 -28.00
C PRO A 321 -2.72 -9.39 -28.10
N THR A 322 -2.75 -10.67 -28.52
CA THR A 322 -4.00 -11.38 -28.77
C THR A 322 -4.83 -11.48 -27.49
N PRO A 323 -6.17 -11.56 -27.59
CA PRO A 323 -7.02 -11.76 -26.42
C PRO A 323 -6.61 -12.98 -25.58
N LEU A 324 -6.07 -14.02 -26.21
CA LEU A 324 -5.53 -15.20 -25.52
C LEU A 324 -4.29 -14.86 -24.68
N ALA A 325 -3.31 -14.16 -25.27
CA ALA A 325 -2.08 -13.77 -24.56
C ALA A 325 -2.39 -12.83 -23.38
N VAL A 326 -3.32 -11.89 -23.57
CA VAL A 326 -3.79 -10.99 -22.51
C VAL A 326 -4.46 -11.78 -21.38
N ARG A 327 -5.35 -12.72 -21.72
CA ARG A 327 -6.04 -13.57 -20.74
C ARG A 327 -5.08 -14.45 -19.96
N ASP A 328 -4.15 -15.10 -20.65
CA ASP A 328 -3.19 -16.01 -20.02
C ASP A 328 -2.26 -15.28 -19.03
N CYS A 329 -1.75 -14.11 -19.45
CA CYS A 329 -0.98 -13.20 -18.60
C CYS A 329 -1.77 -12.82 -17.33
N ALA A 330 -2.99 -12.32 -17.49
CA ALA A 330 -3.83 -11.87 -16.39
C ALA A 330 -4.24 -13.01 -15.44
N TYR A 331 -4.63 -14.17 -15.99
CA TYR A 331 -5.07 -15.32 -15.20
C TYR A 331 -3.92 -15.97 -14.42
N GLY A 332 -2.74 -16.08 -15.02
CA GLY A 332 -1.53 -16.56 -14.36
C GLY A 332 -1.17 -15.70 -13.14
N LEU A 333 -1.16 -14.37 -13.31
CA LEU A 333 -0.91 -13.41 -12.23
C LEU A 333 -1.93 -13.51 -11.09
N ALA A 334 -3.21 -13.70 -11.41
CA ALA A 334 -4.25 -13.81 -10.40
C ALA A 334 -4.09 -15.07 -9.52
N ARG A 335 -3.80 -16.22 -10.14
CA ARG A 335 -3.52 -17.47 -9.39
C ARG A 335 -2.28 -17.34 -8.52
N TYR A 336 -1.21 -16.77 -9.07
CA TYR A 336 0.01 -16.47 -8.32
C TYR A 336 -0.29 -15.59 -7.10
N ALA A 337 -1.04 -14.51 -7.27
CA ALA A 337 -1.31 -13.56 -6.21
C ALA A 337 -2.09 -14.20 -5.06
N ALA A 338 -3.11 -15.01 -5.37
CA ALA A 338 -3.87 -15.75 -4.35
C ALA A 338 -2.98 -16.72 -3.57
N LEU A 339 -2.13 -17.49 -4.27
CA LEU A 339 -1.20 -18.44 -3.64
C LEU A 339 -0.17 -17.72 -2.76
N ALA A 340 0.42 -16.62 -3.23
CA ALA A 340 1.35 -15.82 -2.45
C ALA A 340 0.70 -15.29 -1.16
N GLN A 341 -0.52 -14.74 -1.25
CA GLN A 341 -1.27 -14.24 -0.08
C GLN A 341 -1.58 -15.36 0.92
N SER A 342 -1.97 -16.55 0.43
CA SER A 342 -2.24 -17.71 1.29
C SER A 342 -1.01 -18.16 2.09
N ALA A 343 0.19 -17.93 1.54
CA ALA A 343 1.46 -18.21 2.18
C ALA A 343 2.03 -17.03 2.98
N GLY A 344 1.29 -15.91 3.11
CA GLY A 344 1.71 -14.73 3.87
C GLY A 344 2.69 -13.80 3.15
N LEU A 345 2.87 -13.95 1.84
CA LEU A 345 3.68 -13.05 1.02
C LEU A 345 2.78 -12.02 0.30
N VAL A 346 3.16 -10.75 0.34
CA VAL A 346 2.53 -9.71 -0.51
C VAL A 346 2.91 -9.95 -1.97
N PRO A 347 1.97 -10.21 -2.90
CA PRO A 347 2.31 -10.36 -4.30
C PRO A 347 2.54 -9.00 -4.99
N ILE A 348 3.65 -8.89 -5.71
CA ILE A 348 3.86 -7.86 -6.74
C ILE A 348 3.34 -8.42 -8.06
N VAL A 349 2.26 -7.84 -8.56
CA VAL A 349 1.61 -8.21 -9.82
C VAL A 349 2.24 -7.39 -10.96
N GLU A 350 3.00 -8.05 -11.84
CA GLU A 350 3.79 -7.43 -12.91
C GLU A 350 3.33 -7.90 -14.31
N PRO A 351 2.24 -7.34 -14.86
CA PRO A 351 1.90 -7.47 -16.27
C PRO A 351 2.66 -6.40 -17.07
N GLU A 352 3.84 -6.75 -17.56
CA GLU A 352 4.68 -5.86 -18.34
C GLU A 352 4.23 -5.83 -19.81
N ILE A 353 3.95 -4.63 -20.31
CA ILE A 353 3.87 -4.39 -21.75
C ILE A 353 5.29 -4.12 -22.25
N LEU A 354 5.78 -4.96 -23.16
CA LEU A 354 7.14 -4.84 -23.70
C LEU A 354 7.29 -3.56 -24.53
N LEU A 355 8.48 -2.96 -24.45
CA LEU A 355 8.83 -1.72 -25.15
C LEU A 355 9.11 -1.94 -26.65
N ASP A 356 9.39 -3.17 -27.07
CA ASP A 356 9.79 -3.48 -28.45
C ASP A 356 8.76 -3.00 -29.50
N GLY A 357 9.25 -2.45 -30.61
CA GLY A 357 8.45 -2.09 -31.80
C GLY A 357 8.32 -0.60 -32.08
N GLU A 358 7.61 -0.29 -33.16
CA GLU A 358 7.46 1.06 -33.75
C GLU A 358 6.14 1.76 -33.37
N HIS A 359 5.40 1.19 -32.41
CA HIS A 359 4.06 1.65 -32.04
C HIS A 359 4.10 3.00 -31.30
N ASP A 360 3.05 3.79 -31.46
CA ASP A 360 2.88 5.05 -30.72
C ASP A 360 2.40 4.82 -29.27
N ILE A 361 2.41 5.90 -28.48
CA ILE A 361 2.02 5.86 -27.07
C ILE A 361 0.51 5.56 -26.87
N ASP A 362 -0.33 5.92 -27.84
CA ASP A 362 -1.77 5.64 -27.83
C ASP A 362 -2.03 4.13 -27.94
N ARG A 363 -1.28 3.45 -28.82
CA ARG A 363 -1.33 2.00 -28.95
C ARG A 363 -0.86 1.30 -27.67
N THR A 364 0.18 1.82 -27.02
CA THR A 364 0.61 1.30 -25.70
C THR A 364 -0.50 1.45 -24.67
N LEU A 365 -1.16 2.61 -24.61
CA LEU A 365 -2.28 2.85 -23.68
C LEU A 365 -3.46 1.90 -23.94
N GLU A 366 -3.82 1.67 -25.19
CA GLU A 366 -4.91 0.77 -25.58
C GLU A 366 -4.64 -0.66 -25.08
N VAL A 367 -3.47 -1.20 -25.39
CA VAL A 367 -3.08 -2.57 -25.01
C VAL A 367 -2.94 -2.70 -23.51
N ALA A 368 -2.25 -1.75 -22.84
CA ALA A 368 -2.14 -1.73 -21.40
C ALA A 368 -3.51 -1.65 -20.71
N SER A 369 -4.44 -0.87 -21.27
CA SER A 369 -5.80 -0.74 -20.75
C SER A 369 -6.58 -2.05 -20.79
N ALA A 370 -6.38 -2.87 -21.83
CA ALA A 370 -7.00 -4.20 -21.93
C ALA A 370 -6.37 -5.18 -20.93
N VAL A 371 -5.03 -5.20 -20.84
CA VAL A 371 -4.29 -6.08 -19.92
C VAL A 371 -4.64 -5.80 -18.47
N TRP A 372 -4.65 -4.54 -18.06
CA TRP A 372 -4.98 -4.17 -16.68
C TRP A 372 -6.46 -4.43 -16.33
N ALA A 373 -7.39 -4.30 -17.28
CA ALA A 373 -8.79 -4.64 -17.06
C ALA A 373 -8.97 -6.14 -16.77
N GLU A 374 -8.39 -7.00 -17.60
CA GLU A 374 -8.44 -8.47 -17.40
C GLU A 374 -7.70 -8.88 -16.12
N THR A 375 -6.55 -8.24 -15.83
CA THR A 375 -5.79 -8.51 -14.60
C THR A 375 -6.63 -8.27 -13.35
N PHE A 376 -7.28 -7.12 -13.21
CA PHE A 376 -8.11 -6.84 -12.04
C PHE A 376 -9.38 -7.69 -11.98
N LYS A 377 -9.99 -7.99 -13.14
CA LYS A 377 -11.08 -8.96 -13.21
C LYS A 377 -10.66 -10.30 -12.62
N TYR A 378 -9.55 -10.88 -13.08
CA TYR A 378 -9.12 -12.19 -12.60
C TYR A 378 -8.59 -12.16 -11.16
N LEU A 379 -7.96 -11.08 -10.72
CA LEU A 379 -7.61 -10.90 -9.30
C LEU A 379 -8.86 -10.96 -8.41
N ALA A 380 -9.95 -10.28 -8.82
CA ALA A 380 -11.23 -10.34 -8.12
C ALA A 380 -11.85 -11.75 -8.16
N ASP A 381 -11.88 -12.39 -9.33
CA ASP A 381 -12.41 -13.74 -9.51
C ASP A 381 -11.65 -14.79 -8.64
N ASN A 382 -10.38 -14.53 -8.31
CA ASN A 382 -9.55 -15.37 -7.45
C ASN A 382 -9.53 -14.93 -5.96
N ASN A 383 -10.41 -14.01 -5.56
CA ASN A 383 -10.51 -13.48 -4.18
C ASN A 383 -9.21 -12.88 -3.64
N VAL A 384 -8.42 -12.22 -4.48
CA VAL A 384 -7.19 -11.55 -4.06
C VAL A 384 -7.53 -10.27 -3.28
N LEU A 385 -6.94 -10.11 -2.11
CA LEU A 385 -7.10 -8.90 -1.28
C LEU A 385 -6.29 -7.75 -1.87
N PHE A 386 -6.93 -6.71 -2.42
CA PHE A 386 -6.24 -5.61 -3.12
C PHE A 386 -5.40 -4.73 -2.18
N GLU A 387 -5.80 -4.58 -0.92
CA GLU A 387 -5.03 -3.90 0.12
C GLU A 387 -3.71 -4.62 0.43
N GLY A 388 -3.64 -5.91 0.08
CA GLY A 388 -2.49 -6.79 0.29
C GLY A 388 -1.70 -7.10 -0.98
N ILE A 389 -1.79 -6.28 -2.04
CA ILE A 389 -0.95 -6.42 -3.25
C ILE A 389 -0.12 -5.17 -3.51
N LEU A 390 0.86 -5.29 -4.38
CA LEU A 390 1.51 -4.15 -5.06
C LEU A 390 1.45 -4.39 -6.56
N LEU A 391 1.45 -3.33 -7.34
CA LEU A 391 1.52 -3.44 -8.80
C LEU A 391 2.91 -3.03 -9.28
N LYS A 392 3.38 -3.68 -10.34
CA LYS A 392 4.60 -3.31 -11.06
C LYS A 392 4.31 -3.21 -12.55
N PRO A 393 3.62 -2.13 -12.99
CA PRO A 393 3.40 -1.86 -14.40
C PRO A 393 4.65 -1.36 -15.11
N SER A 394 4.70 -1.52 -16.43
CA SER A 394 5.47 -0.63 -17.31
C SER A 394 4.83 0.75 -17.38
N MET A 395 5.64 1.80 -17.55
CA MET A 395 5.13 3.12 -17.91
C MET A 395 4.58 3.09 -19.33
N VAL A 396 3.55 3.90 -19.60
CA VAL A 396 2.97 4.02 -20.94
C VAL A 396 3.89 4.92 -21.77
N THR A 397 4.63 4.32 -22.70
CA THR A 397 5.64 4.98 -23.53
C THR A 397 5.45 4.55 -25.00
N PRO A 398 5.92 5.34 -25.98
CA PRO A 398 6.08 4.87 -27.35
C PRO A 398 7.03 3.66 -27.41
N GLY A 399 6.89 2.84 -28.44
CA GLY A 399 7.81 1.73 -28.68
C GLY A 399 9.25 2.22 -28.90
N ALA A 400 10.23 1.40 -28.51
CA ALA A 400 11.65 1.75 -28.59
C ALA A 400 12.12 2.08 -30.02
N ASP A 401 11.51 1.44 -31.03
CA ASP A 401 11.86 1.61 -32.44
C ASP A 401 10.99 2.70 -33.12
N SER A 402 10.12 3.42 -32.39
CA SER A 402 9.17 4.41 -32.95
C SER A 402 9.82 5.67 -33.54
N GLY A 403 11.08 5.95 -33.20
CA GLY A 403 11.79 7.17 -33.59
C GLY A 403 11.27 8.46 -32.93
N ASN A 404 10.24 8.38 -32.08
CA ASN A 404 9.55 9.51 -31.49
C ASN A 404 9.42 9.35 -29.96
N PRO A 405 10.50 9.60 -29.19
CA PRO A 405 10.43 9.53 -27.73
C PRO A 405 9.45 10.57 -27.17
N ALA A 406 8.72 10.19 -26.12
CA ALA A 406 7.77 11.09 -25.46
C ALA A 406 8.45 11.85 -24.31
N ALA A 407 8.08 13.12 -24.13
CA ALA A 407 8.50 13.91 -22.97
C ALA A 407 7.95 13.33 -21.65
N PRO A 408 8.63 13.51 -20.51
CA PRO A 408 8.20 12.95 -19.23
C PRO A 408 6.77 13.29 -18.80
N GLU A 409 6.32 14.51 -19.10
CA GLU A 409 4.98 14.99 -18.79
C GLU A 409 3.92 14.24 -19.60
N VAL A 410 4.22 13.89 -20.85
CA VAL A 410 3.35 13.10 -21.73
C VAL A 410 3.28 11.66 -21.24
N VAL A 411 4.42 11.05 -20.90
CA VAL A 411 4.48 9.71 -20.30
C VAL A 411 3.69 9.66 -19.01
N ALA A 412 3.83 10.68 -18.15
CA ALA A 412 3.10 10.79 -16.90
C ALA A 412 1.58 10.90 -17.11
N ASP A 413 1.11 11.77 -18.01
CA ASP A 413 -0.32 11.91 -18.29
C ASP A 413 -0.94 10.59 -18.76
N TYR A 414 -0.32 9.94 -19.75
CA TYR A 414 -0.79 8.66 -20.29
C TYR A 414 -0.78 7.56 -19.25
N THR A 415 0.28 7.48 -18.46
CA THR A 415 0.43 6.46 -17.42
C THR A 415 -0.58 6.65 -16.29
N LEU A 416 -0.74 7.87 -15.77
CA LEU A 416 -1.72 8.13 -14.71
C LEU A 416 -3.16 7.99 -15.21
N ARG A 417 -3.43 8.31 -16.48
CA ARG A 417 -4.72 8.06 -17.14
C ARG A 417 -5.05 6.57 -17.20
N LEU A 418 -4.08 5.71 -17.53
CA LEU A 418 -4.23 4.25 -17.46
C LEU A 418 -4.61 3.82 -16.04
N LEU A 419 -3.84 4.24 -15.04
CA LEU A 419 -4.06 3.85 -13.64
C LEU A 419 -5.46 4.27 -13.16
N ARG A 420 -5.86 5.53 -13.38
CA ARG A 420 -7.20 6.06 -13.04
C ARG A 420 -8.35 5.29 -13.69
N ARG A 421 -8.14 4.74 -14.89
CA ARG A 421 -9.17 3.96 -15.60
C ARG A 421 -9.29 2.53 -15.14
N ARG A 422 -8.20 1.92 -14.61
CA ARG A 422 -8.11 0.45 -14.46
C ARG A 422 -7.74 -0.03 -13.07
N VAL A 423 -7.15 0.81 -12.22
CA VAL A 423 -6.65 0.40 -10.91
C VAL A 423 -7.60 0.87 -9.81
N PRO A 424 -8.08 -0.02 -8.91
CA PRO A 424 -8.85 0.38 -7.74
C PRO A 424 -8.00 1.16 -6.71
N PRO A 425 -8.55 2.17 -6.02
CA PRO A 425 -7.85 2.90 -4.95
C PRO A 425 -7.43 2.04 -3.75
N ALA A 426 -8.00 0.85 -3.58
CA ALA A 426 -7.65 -0.07 -2.49
C ALA A 426 -6.19 -0.58 -2.56
N VAL A 427 -5.56 -0.52 -3.75
CA VAL A 427 -4.17 -0.92 -3.92
C VAL A 427 -3.25 0.07 -3.18
N PRO A 428 -2.34 -0.35 -2.31
CA PRO A 428 -1.53 0.57 -1.53
C PRO A 428 -0.41 1.25 -2.35
N GLY A 429 0.12 0.61 -3.40
CA GLY A 429 1.25 1.16 -4.14
C GLY A 429 1.48 0.60 -5.55
N ILE A 430 1.99 1.48 -6.41
CA ILE A 430 2.35 1.24 -7.81
C ILE A 430 3.86 1.43 -7.93
N MET A 431 4.60 0.35 -8.13
CA MET A 431 6.06 0.29 -8.08
C MET A 431 6.59 0.07 -9.50
N PHE A 432 6.70 1.13 -10.30
CA PHE A 432 7.01 1.03 -11.73
C PHE A 432 8.29 0.25 -12.01
N LEU A 433 8.28 -0.60 -13.04
CA LEU A 433 9.51 -1.12 -13.64
C LEU A 433 10.12 -0.05 -14.56
N SER A 434 11.46 -0.06 -14.70
CA SER A 434 12.16 0.87 -15.59
C SER A 434 12.13 0.43 -17.06
N GLY A 435 11.92 -0.86 -17.32
CA GLY A 435 11.97 -1.40 -18.68
C GLY A 435 13.33 -1.14 -19.32
N GLY A 436 13.34 -0.64 -20.55
CA GLY A 436 14.54 -0.24 -21.30
C GLY A 436 14.95 1.24 -21.17
N GLN A 437 14.24 2.02 -20.36
CA GLN A 437 14.57 3.44 -20.13
C GLN A 437 15.95 3.59 -19.50
N SER A 438 16.64 4.70 -19.76
CA SER A 438 17.86 5.10 -19.05
C SER A 438 17.63 5.34 -17.55
N GLU A 439 18.71 5.46 -16.77
CA GLU A 439 18.61 5.79 -15.34
C GLU A 439 17.93 7.15 -15.13
N LEU A 440 18.25 8.15 -15.96
CA LEU A 440 17.68 9.49 -15.89
C LEU A 440 16.23 9.53 -16.39
N GLU A 441 15.91 8.90 -17.53
CA GLU A 441 14.54 8.88 -18.06
C GLU A 441 13.56 8.26 -17.06
N ALA A 442 13.95 7.14 -16.44
CA ALA A 442 13.13 6.48 -15.43
C ALA A 442 12.84 7.43 -14.24
N THR A 443 13.87 8.14 -13.75
CA THR A 443 13.73 9.12 -12.67
C THR A 443 12.85 10.31 -13.08
N LEU A 444 13.02 10.86 -14.28
CA LEU A 444 12.24 12.00 -14.78
C LEU A 444 10.76 11.64 -14.96
N ASN A 445 10.47 10.48 -15.55
CA ASN A 445 9.10 10.01 -15.73
C ASN A 445 8.40 9.75 -14.40
N LEU A 446 9.11 9.14 -13.44
CA LEU A 446 8.60 8.97 -12.07
C LEU A 446 8.33 10.31 -11.38
N ASN A 447 9.22 11.28 -11.57
CA ASN A 447 9.07 12.62 -11.00
C ASN A 447 7.82 13.32 -11.53
N ALA A 448 7.64 13.34 -12.86
CA ALA A 448 6.48 13.94 -13.51
C ALA A 448 5.16 13.31 -13.02
N MET A 449 5.11 11.99 -12.81
CA MET A 449 3.92 11.32 -12.27
C MET A 449 3.57 11.75 -10.83
N ASN A 450 4.56 12.12 -10.02
CA ASN A 450 4.36 12.51 -8.63
C ASN A 450 4.18 14.03 -8.42
N GLN A 451 4.23 14.83 -9.49
CA GLN A 451 3.90 16.25 -9.45
C GLN A 451 2.38 16.52 -9.43
N SER A 452 1.56 15.46 -9.52
CA SER A 452 0.11 15.53 -9.34
C SER A 452 -0.36 14.58 -8.22
N PRO A 453 -1.46 14.89 -7.52
CA PRO A 453 -2.01 14.01 -6.51
C PRO A 453 -2.41 12.64 -7.08
N ASN A 454 -2.00 11.59 -6.38
CA ASN A 454 -2.33 10.20 -6.73
C ASN A 454 -3.06 9.53 -5.57
N PRO A 455 -4.12 8.73 -5.82
CA PRO A 455 -4.77 7.94 -4.79
C PRO A 455 -3.92 6.75 -4.32
N TRP A 456 -2.88 6.40 -5.09
CA TRP A 456 -1.91 5.36 -4.76
C TRP A 456 -0.54 5.95 -4.44
N HIS A 457 0.27 5.20 -3.70
CA HIS A 457 1.69 5.48 -3.59
C HIS A 457 2.40 5.11 -4.91
N VAL A 458 2.71 6.11 -5.74
CA VAL A 458 3.43 5.93 -7.00
C VAL A 458 4.94 6.01 -6.76
N SER A 459 5.64 4.90 -6.99
CA SER A 459 7.07 4.75 -6.72
C SER A 459 7.73 3.81 -7.74
N PHE A 460 8.91 3.28 -7.42
CA PHE A 460 9.76 2.50 -8.32
C PHE A 460 10.04 1.09 -7.81
N SER A 461 10.21 0.16 -8.75
CA SER A 461 10.83 -1.16 -8.57
C SER A 461 11.83 -1.38 -9.69
N TYR A 462 13.02 -0.80 -9.50
CA TYR A 462 14.01 -0.66 -10.57
C TYR A 462 15.16 -1.65 -10.43
N ALA A 463 15.54 -2.23 -11.57
CA ALA A 463 16.74 -3.04 -11.74
C ALA A 463 17.81 -2.17 -12.42
N ARG A 464 17.82 -2.18 -13.77
CA ARG A 464 18.79 -1.42 -14.59
C ARG A 464 18.89 0.05 -14.18
N ALA A 465 17.77 0.72 -13.90
CA ALA A 465 17.73 2.13 -13.52
C ALA A 465 18.35 2.47 -12.14
N LEU A 466 18.72 1.46 -11.35
CA LEU A 466 19.49 1.62 -10.10
C LEU A 466 20.88 1.00 -10.15
N GLN A 467 21.16 0.14 -11.14
CA GLN A 467 22.30 -0.78 -11.11
C GLN A 467 23.32 -0.57 -12.22
N ASN A 468 22.98 0.13 -13.31
CA ASN A 468 23.87 0.23 -14.47
C ASN A 468 25.14 1.04 -14.14
N SER A 469 24.97 2.21 -13.54
CA SER A 469 26.11 3.02 -13.06
C SER A 469 26.92 2.30 -11.98
N VAL A 470 26.27 1.46 -11.16
CA VAL A 470 26.94 0.65 -10.14
C VAL A 470 27.88 -0.37 -10.77
N LEU A 471 27.39 -1.16 -11.74
CA LEU A 471 28.19 -2.17 -12.44
C LEU A 471 29.38 -1.53 -13.18
N ARG A 472 29.13 -0.43 -13.90
CA ARG A 472 30.17 0.30 -14.65
C ARG A 472 31.24 0.91 -13.75
N THR A 473 30.85 1.33 -12.54
CA THR A 473 31.79 1.86 -11.54
C THR A 473 32.59 0.72 -10.89
N TRP A 474 31.93 -0.39 -10.55
CA TRP A 474 32.56 -1.51 -9.86
C TRP A 474 33.60 -2.24 -10.72
N LYS A 475 33.24 -2.60 -11.97
CA LYS A 475 34.11 -3.35 -12.91
C LYS A 475 34.73 -4.65 -12.35
N GLY A 476 34.15 -5.22 -11.29
CA GLY A 476 34.70 -6.40 -10.62
C GLY A 476 35.87 -6.14 -9.69
N GLU A 477 36.28 -4.88 -9.50
CA GLU A 477 37.47 -4.54 -8.73
C GLU A 477 37.11 -4.18 -7.28
N GLU A 478 37.76 -4.82 -6.31
CA GLU A 478 37.53 -4.55 -4.88
C GLU A 478 37.85 -3.09 -4.51
N ALA A 479 38.82 -2.47 -5.19
CA ALA A 479 39.17 -1.06 -5.00
C ALA A 479 38.01 -0.09 -5.35
N ASN A 480 37.09 -0.51 -6.21
CA ASN A 480 35.94 0.30 -6.65
C ASN A 480 34.66 0.00 -5.87
N PHE A 481 34.71 -0.91 -4.88
CA PHE A 481 33.53 -1.37 -4.15
C PHE A 481 32.78 -0.20 -3.49
N GLU A 482 33.49 0.65 -2.73
CA GLU A 482 32.88 1.81 -2.08
C GLU A 482 32.37 2.85 -3.08
N ALA A 483 33.08 3.07 -4.18
CA ALA A 483 32.66 4.00 -5.23
C ALA A 483 31.36 3.54 -5.92
N ALA A 484 31.22 2.24 -6.16
CA ALA A 484 30.01 1.66 -6.72
C ALA A 484 28.82 1.72 -5.72
N GLN A 485 29.07 1.54 -4.43
CA GLN A 485 28.05 1.74 -3.38
C GLN A 485 27.56 3.20 -3.35
N LYS A 486 28.47 4.18 -3.48
CA LYS A 486 28.11 5.61 -3.60
C LYS A 486 27.27 5.88 -4.86
N ALA A 487 27.58 5.23 -5.98
CA ALA A 487 26.77 5.33 -7.20
C ALA A 487 25.34 4.80 -6.98
N LEU A 488 25.18 3.69 -6.25
CA LEU A 488 23.87 3.16 -5.88
C LEU A 488 23.09 4.15 -5.02
N ILE A 489 23.71 4.73 -4.00
CA ILE A 489 23.06 5.76 -3.15
C ILE A 489 22.64 6.97 -3.97
N LYS A 490 23.49 7.46 -4.90
CA LYS A 490 23.13 8.58 -5.77
C LYS A 490 21.84 8.29 -6.56
N ARG A 491 21.70 7.08 -7.10
CA ARG A 491 20.49 6.68 -7.85
C ARG A 491 19.29 6.40 -6.96
N ALA A 492 19.48 5.79 -5.80
CA ALA A 492 18.40 5.58 -4.85
C ALA A 492 17.84 6.92 -4.32
N ALA A 493 18.72 7.88 -3.98
CA ALA A 493 18.33 9.22 -3.51
C ALA A 493 17.60 10.05 -4.59
N ALA A 494 18.04 9.96 -5.84
CA ALA A 494 17.35 10.61 -6.95
C ALA A 494 15.94 10.07 -7.16
N ASN A 495 15.78 8.75 -7.20
CA ASN A 495 14.46 8.12 -7.34
C ASN A 495 13.57 8.35 -6.11
N SER A 496 14.13 8.43 -4.91
CA SER A 496 13.42 8.85 -3.69
C SER A 496 12.90 10.29 -3.78
N THR A 497 13.67 11.19 -4.39
CA THR A 497 13.27 12.58 -4.61
C THR A 497 12.23 12.70 -5.73
N ALA A 498 12.36 11.89 -6.79
CA ALA A 498 11.37 11.77 -7.86
C ALA A 498 10.03 11.20 -7.35
N GLN A 499 10.06 10.23 -6.42
CA GLN A 499 8.85 9.73 -5.75
C GLN A 499 8.09 10.86 -5.06
N ARG A 500 8.79 11.90 -4.58
CA ARG A 500 8.18 13.08 -3.95
C ARG A 500 7.81 14.20 -4.94
N GLY A 501 8.05 14.02 -6.24
CA GLY A 501 7.81 15.03 -7.27
C GLY A 501 8.76 16.23 -7.20
N GLN A 502 9.93 16.05 -6.60
CA GLN A 502 10.87 17.14 -6.25
C GLN A 502 12.24 16.99 -6.92
N TYR A 503 12.39 16.09 -7.89
CA TYR A 503 13.67 15.83 -8.52
C TYR A 503 14.03 16.92 -9.53
N ASP A 504 15.24 17.47 -9.39
CA ASP A 504 15.83 18.45 -10.29
C ASP A 504 17.00 17.79 -11.06
N PRO A 505 16.95 17.73 -12.41
CA PRO A 505 18.01 17.12 -13.22
C PRO A 505 19.26 17.98 -13.40
N ALA A 506 19.31 19.23 -12.89
CA ALA A 506 20.37 20.20 -13.19
C ALA A 506 21.82 19.72 -12.92
N ASN A 507 22.01 18.72 -12.05
CA ASN A 507 23.33 18.19 -11.68
C ASN A 507 23.55 16.72 -12.13
N GLU A 508 22.77 16.22 -13.08
CA GLU A 508 22.90 14.83 -13.54
C GLU A 508 24.01 14.65 -14.59
N SER A 509 24.66 13.47 -14.61
CA SER A 509 25.73 13.19 -15.57
C SER A 509 25.20 12.69 -16.91
N GLU A 510 25.98 12.89 -17.98
CA GLU A 510 25.64 12.42 -19.33
C GLU A 510 25.46 10.90 -19.39
N GLU A 511 26.15 10.15 -18.54
CA GLU A 511 26.05 8.69 -18.48
C GLU A 511 24.69 8.21 -18.01
N ALA A 512 24.05 8.92 -17.08
CA ALA A 512 22.73 8.57 -16.57
C ALA A 512 21.65 8.73 -17.66
N ALA A 513 21.90 9.57 -18.67
CA ALA A 513 21.01 9.82 -19.80
C ALA A 513 21.07 8.75 -20.90
N LYS A 514 22.04 7.82 -20.88
CA LYS A 514 22.18 6.80 -21.93
C LYS A 514 21.10 5.71 -21.78
N GLY A 515 20.31 5.52 -22.83
CA GLY A 515 19.28 4.48 -22.94
C GLY A 515 19.82 3.06 -22.69
N MET A 516 18.96 2.18 -22.15
CA MET A 516 19.32 0.81 -21.74
C MET A 516 18.52 -0.27 -22.47
N TYR A 517 17.85 0.08 -23.56
CA TYR A 517 17.05 -0.85 -24.34
C TYR A 517 17.95 -1.83 -25.09
N GLU A 518 17.55 -3.11 -25.04
CA GLU A 518 18.15 -4.20 -25.80
C GLU A 518 17.02 -4.97 -26.46
N LYS A 519 17.05 -5.08 -27.80
CA LYS A 519 16.00 -5.72 -28.58
C LYS A 519 15.85 -7.19 -28.21
N GLY A 520 14.64 -7.62 -27.86
CA GLY A 520 14.37 -9.01 -27.47
C GLY A 520 14.96 -9.43 -26.12
N TYR A 521 15.23 -8.48 -25.22
CA TYR A 521 15.74 -8.79 -23.87
C TYR A 521 14.76 -9.64 -23.05
N THR A 522 15.27 -10.72 -22.45
CA THR A 522 14.50 -11.63 -21.58
C THR A 522 15.17 -11.74 -20.20
N TYR A 523 14.37 -11.66 -19.12
CA TYR A 523 14.83 -11.60 -17.72
C TYR A 523 14.94 -12.96 -17.01
#